data_AF-U5CZU9-F1
#
_entry.id   AF-U5CZU9-F1
#
_cell.length_a   1.000
_cell.length_b   1.000
_cell.length_c   1.000
_cell.angle_alpha   90.00
_cell.angle_beta   90.00
_cell.angle_gamma   90.00
#
_symmetry.space_group_name_H-M   'P 1'
#
loop_
_entity.id
_entity.type
_entity.pdbx_description
1 polymer ?
#
loop_
_entity_poly.entity_id
_entity_poly.type
_entity_poly.pdbx_seq_one_letter_code
_entity_poly.pdbx_strand_id
1 'polypeptide(L)'
;MHTYYFRDEQKALVMFRCTTISYAYARIEANAGNLTNFEVLDFLRSRGATKLGSAAPSECKVFDYLEQTAAANQSRESIAEFLKRSEKYDLTKAEKLQTINLRPTTPVAVYVIIEECGQRFDDEQVSEFAEMVEEVLPGPPANSGAMEVDQPSQ
;
A
#
# COMPACT_ATOMS: atom_id res chain seq x y z
N MET A 1 -21.52 -34.12 13.26
CA MET A 1 -21.17 -32.91 12.49
C MET A 1 -22.49 -32.24 12.12
N HIS A 2 -22.95 -31.28 12.91
CA HIS A 2 -24.20 -30.56 12.64
C HIS A 2 -23.88 -29.07 12.72
N THR A 3 -23.94 -28.40 11.58
CA THR A 3 -23.92 -26.95 11.46
C THR A 3 -25.34 -26.45 11.67
N TYR A 4 -25.53 -25.55 12.63
CA TYR A 4 -26.78 -24.81 12.77
C TYR A 4 -26.51 -23.35 12.38
N TYR A 5 -27.12 -22.93 11.27
CA TYR A 5 -27.25 -21.52 10.92
C TYR A 5 -28.56 -21.01 11.50
N PHE A 6 -28.49 -20.23 12.58
CA PHE A 6 -29.63 -19.45 13.04
C PHE A 6 -29.61 -18.11 12.30
N ARG A 7 -30.65 -17.90 11.49
CA ARG A 7 -30.85 -16.72 10.65
C ARG A 7 -31.61 -15.68 11.49
N ASP A 8 -30.89 -14.70 12.03
CA ASP A 8 -31.44 -13.40 12.41
C ASP A 8 -30.32 -12.35 12.42
N GLU A 9 -30.68 -11.12 12.03
CA GLU A 9 -29.78 -10.06 11.59
C GLU A 9 -28.70 -9.65 12.63
N GLN A 10 -27.51 -9.35 12.09
CA GLN A 10 -26.44 -8.49 12.65
C GLN A 10 -25.27 -9.04 13.50
N LYS A 11 -25.18 -10.28 14.01
CA LYS A 11 -23.94 -10.68 14.74
C LYS A 11 -23.51 -12.13 14.52
N ALA A 12 -22.61 -12.33 13.56
CA ALA A 12 -21.90 -13.60 13.37
C ALA A 12 -20.82 -13.79 14.46
N LEU A 13 -21.19 -14.45 15.55
CA LEU A 13 -20.26 -14.94 16.57
C LEU A 13 -19.89 -16.39 16.25
N VAL A 14 -18.68 -16.62 15.74
CA VAL A 14 -18.17 -17.99 15.51
C VAL A 14 -17.68 -18.57 16.84
N MET A 15 -18.54 -19.36 17.49
CA MET A 15 -18.21 -20.04 18.76
C MET A 15 -17.53 -21.39 18.48
N PHE A 16 -16.20 -21.41 18.52
CA PHE A 16 -15.41 -22.66 18.52
C PHE A 16 -15.27 -23.16 19.98
N ARG A 17 -15.84 -24.32 20.30
CA ARG A 17 -15.72 -24.91 21.66
C ARG A 17 -14.32 -25.53 21.83
N CYS A 18 -13.41 -24.76 22.43
CA CYS A 18 -12.12 -25.24 22.94
C CYS A 18 -12.05 -24.96 24.46
N THR A 19 -11.69 -25.95 25.27
CA THR A 19 -11.65 -25.91 26.75
C THR A 19 -10.43 -25.18 27.33
N THR A 20 -9.97 -24.12 26.66
CA THR A 20 -8.91 -23.21 27.12
C THR A 20 -9.39 -21.79 26.90
N ILE A 21 -9.36 -20.98 27.97
CA ILE A 21 -9.68 -19.54 28.07
C ILE A 21 -10.25 -18.94 26.77
N SER A 22 -11.57 -18.78 26.73
CA SER A 22 -12.25 -18.11 25.61
C SER A 22 -11.87 -16.62 25.62
N TYR A 23 -10.88 -16.25 24.82
CA TYR A 23 -10.58 -14.86 24.54
C TYR A 23 -11.62 -14.34 23.55
N ALA A 24 -12.56 -13.53 24.04
CA ALA A 24 -13.46 -12.77 23.19
C ALA A 24 -12.74 -11.52 22.69
N TYR A 25 -12.27 -11.54 21.44
CA TYR A 25 -11.74 -10.35 20.78
C TYR A 25 -12.89 -9.61 20.09
N ALA A 26 -13.04 -8.33 20.39
CA ALA A 26 -13.93 -7.43 19.68
C ALA A 26 -13.10 -6.47 18.82
N ARG A 27 -13.49 -6.31 17.55
CA ARG A 27 -12.91 -5.29 16.68
C ARG A 27 -13.36 -3.92 17.16
N ILE A 28 -12.43 -3.09 17.62
CA ILE A 28 -12.72 -1.74 18.12
C ILE A 28 -13.03 -0.81 16.94
N GLU A 29 -12.14 -0.77 15.96
CA GLU A 29 -12.30 0.00 14.73
C GLU A 29 -11.98 -0.88 13.52
N ALA A 30 -12.74 -0.71 12.44
CA ALA A 30 -12.48 -1.44 11.20
C ALA A 30 -11.28 -0.86 10.44
N ASN A 31 -11.16 0.47 10.42
CA ASN A 31 -10.13 1.21 9.69
C ASN A 31 -9.59 2.33 10.60
N ALA A 32 -8.44 2.12 11.23
CA ALA A 32 -7.81 3.11 12.11
C ALA A 32 -6.98 4.17 11.35
N GLY A 33 -6.77 3.98 10.05
CA GLY A 33 -5.98 4.88 9.21
C GLY A 33 -5.37 4.16 8.02
N ASN A 34 -4.71 4.94 7.16
CA ASN A 34 -4.01 4.43 5.99
C ASN A 34 -2.52 4.32 6.28
N LEU A 35 -1.86 3.37 5.63
CA LEU A 35 -0.41 3.18 5.69
C LEU A 35 0.16 3.18 4.28
N THR A 36 1.32 3.82 4.12
CA THR A 36 2.13 3.76 2.91
C THR A 36 2.86 2.42 2.83
N ASN A 37 3.21 2.00 1.61
CA ASN A 37 4.05 0.83 1.37
C ASN A 37 5.40 0.96 2.09
N PHE A 38 5.95 2.18 2.18
CA PHE A 38 7.14 2.47 2.95
C PHE A 38 6.96 2.19 4.45
N GLU A 39 5.89 2.68 5.08
CA GLU A 39 5.65 2.45 6.51
C GLU A 39 5.44 0.97 6.84
N VAL A 40 4.74 0.25 5.96
CA VAL A 40 4.57 -1.21 6.09
C VAL A 40 5.92 -1.90 5.98
N LEU A 41 6.74 -1.54 4.99
CA LEU A 41 8.06 -2.12 4.80
C LEU A 41 9.00 -1.81 5.97
N ASP A 42 9.03 -0.57 6.46
CA ASP A 42 9.81 -0.15 7.64
C ASP A 42 9.39 -0.93 8.89
N PHE A 43 8.09 -1.11 9.09
CA PHE A 43 7.56 -1.93 10.18
C PHE A 43 7.98 -3.40 10.07
N LEU A 44 7.89 -3.99 8.87
CA LEU A 44 8.29 -5.37 8.63
C LEU A 44 9.79 -5.58 8.85
N ARG A 45 10.63 -4.63 8.42
CA ARG A 45 12.08 -4.61 8.71
C ARG A 45 12.33 -4.64 10.22
N SER A 46 11.60 -3.83 10.99
CA SER A 46 11.73 -3.79 12.46
C SER A 46 11.36 -5.10 13.15
N ARG A 47 10.47 -5.91 12.54
CA ARG A 47 10.06 -7.24 13.02
C ARG A 47 11.01 -8.36 12.59
N GLY A 48 12.05 -8.05 11.80
CA GLY A 48 12.96 -9.06 11.25
C GLY A 48 12.33 -9.89 10.13
N ALA A 49 11.29 -9.37 9.47
CA ALA A 49 10.82 -9.96 8.22
C ALA A 49 11.94 -9.83 7.18
N THR A 50 12.45 -10.97 6.76
CA THR A 50 13.47 -11.11 5.71
C THR A 50 13.10 -12.37 4.93
N LYS A 51 13.74 -12.58 3.78
CA LYS A 51 13.52 -13.75 2.92
C LYS A 51 13.70 -15.11 3.63
N LEU A 52 14.43 -15.12 4.76
CA LEU A 52 14.67 -16.28 5.64
C LEU A 52 14.28 -16.01 7.11
N GLY A 53 13.48 -14.97 7.34
CA GLY A 53 13.23 -14.41 8.67
C GLY A 53 12.35 -15.26 9.57
N SER A 54 12.38 -14.94 10.86
CA SER A 54 11.55 -15.57 11.90
C SER A 54 10.10 -15.04 11.94
N ALA A 55 9.76 -14.13 11.03
CA ALA A 55 8.43 -13.53 10.90
C ALA A 55 7.40 -14.54 10.37
N ALA A 56 6.12 -14.19 10.44
CA ALA A 56 5.07 -15.06 9.91
C ALA A 56 5.23 -15.23 8.38
N PRO A 57 4.88 -16.39 7.78
CA PRO A 57 5.00 -16.59 6.34
C PRO A 57 4.28 -15.53 5.49
N SER A 58 3.17 -14.98 5.98
CA SER A 58 2.46 -13.87 5.35
C SER A 58 3.27 -12.57 5.37
N GLU A 59 4.00 -12.29 6.44
CA GLU A 59 4.84 -11.09 6.59
C GLU A 59 6.04 -11.16 5.64
N CYS A 60 6.69 -12.32 5.51
CA CYS A 60 7.80 -12.50 4.58
C CYS A 60 7.37 -12.33 3.11
N LYS A 61 6.18 -12.83 2.73
CA LYS A 61 5.66 -12.63 1.36
C LYS A 61 5.40 -11.17 1.02
N VAL A 62 4.81 -10.42 1.95
CA VAL A 62 4.57 -8.98 1.76
C VAL A 62 5.90 -8.23 1.70
N PHE A 63 6.84 -8.59 2.56
CA PHE A 63 8.20 -8.03 2.55
C PHE A 63 8.90 -8.26 1.20
N ASP A 64 8.92 -9.49 0.69
CA ASP A 64 9.56 -9.85 -0.58
C ASP A 64 8.96 -9.07 -1.76
N TYR A 65 7.64 -8.81 -1.73
CA TYR A 65 6.98 -7.97 -2.74
C TYR A 65 7.41 -6.51 -2.60
N LEU A 66 7.32 -5.93 -1.40
CA LEU A 66 7.59 -4.51 -1.16
C LEU A 66 9.06 -4.14 -1.41
N GLU A 67 10.01 -5.05 -1.14
CA GLU A 67 11.43 -4.85 -1.45
C GLU A 67 11.71 -4.63 -2.94
N GLN A 68 10.83 -5.12 -3.83
CA GLN A 68 11.00 -4.95 -5.27
C GLN A 68 10.40 -3.64 -5.78
N THR A 69 9.61 -2.94 -4.96
CA THR A 69 8.91 -1.70 -5.33
C THR A 69 9.73 -0.44 -5.01
N ALA A 70 9.23 0.73 -5.42
CA ALA A 70 9.83 2.02 -5.09
C ALA A 70 9.94 2.26 -3.57
N ALA A 71 9.06 1.64 -2.77
CA ALA A 71 9.08 1.76 -1.31
C ALA A 71 10.39 1.29 -0.67
N ALA A 72 11.15 0.41 -1.33
CA ALA A 72 12.41 -0.12 -0.81
C ALA A 72 13.49 0.96 -0.62
N ASN A 73 13.52 1.94 -1.54
CA ASN A 73 14.51 3.01 -1.59
C ASN A 73 13.99 4.32 -1.01
N GLN A 74 12.69 4.43 -0.75
CA GLN A 74 12.08 5.62 -0.14
C GLN A 74 12.60 5.85 1.28
N SER A 75 12.63 7.12 1.69
CA SER A 75 12.95 7.55 3.05
C SER A 75 11.87 8.48 3.60
N ARG A 76 11.85 8.66 4.93
CA ARG A 76 10.91 9.58 5.60
C ARG A 76 11.09 11.01 5.09
N GLU A 77 12.33 11.39 4.79
CA GLU A 77 12.71 12.69 4.25
C GLU A 77 12.15 12.89 2.84
N SER A 78 12.33 11.92 1.93
CA SER A 78 11.77 11.99 0.56
C SER A 78 10.25 12.10 0.57
N ILE A 79 9.57 11.37 1.46
CA ILE A 79 8.11 11.41 1.58
C ILE A 79 7.65 12.76 2.14
N ALA A 80 8.33 13.28 3.17
CA ALA A 80 8.02 14.59 3.73
C ALA A 80 8.25 15.73 2.72
N GLU A 81 9.32 15.63 1.93
CA GLU A 81 9.61 16.58 0.85
C GLU A 81 8.54 16.51 -0.25
N PHE A 82 8.12 15.31 -0.66
CA PHE A 82 7.01 15.14 -1.58
C PHE A 82 5.73 15.76 -1.03
N LEU A 83 5.37 15.47 0.23
CA LEU A 83 4.15 16.01 0.85
C LEU A 83 4.17 17.53 0.85
N LYS A 84 5.31 18.16 1.16
CA LYS A 84 5.49 19.60 1.13
C LYS A 84 5.37 20.17 -0.28
N ARG A 85 6.06 19.60 -1.28
CA ARG A 85 5.95 20.06 -2.67
C ARG A 85 4.56 19.81 -3.26
N SER A 86 3.87 18.77 -2.80
CA SER A 86 2.52 18.42 -3.24
C SER A 86 1.46 19.44 -2.79
N GLU A 87 1.74 20.33 -1.83
CA GLU A 87 0.79 21.34 -1.34
C GLU A 87 0.39 22.36 -2.41
N LYS A 88 1.21 22.54 -3.46
CA LYS A 88 0.84 23.39 -4.60
C LYS A 88 -0.27 22.77 -5.47
N TYR A 89 -0.51 21.47 -5.31
CA TYR A 89 -1.56 20.72 -6.00
C TYR A 89 -2.68 20.39 -4.99
N ASP A 90 -3.93 20.56 -5.40
CA ASP A 90 -5.09 20.24 -4.56
C ASP A 90 -5.36 18.73 -4.54
N LEU A 91 -4.40 17.93 -4.05
CA LEU A 91 -4.50 16.47 -4.00
C LEU A 91 -5.21 16.00 -2.73
N THR A 92 -6.10 15.03 -2.89
CA THR A 92 -6.72 14.34 -1.77
C THR A 92 -5.70 13.46 -1.02
N LYS A 93 -6.02 13.06 0.22
CA LYS A 93 -5.16 12.16 1.00
C LYS A 93 -4.94 10.82 0.30
N ALA A 94 -5.94 10.31 -0.43
CA ALA A 94 -5.84 9.06 -1.16
C ALA A 94 -4.91 9.18 -2.37
N GLU A 95 -5.01 10.28 -3.12
CA GLU A 95 -4.13 10.56 -4.26
C GLU A 95 -2.68 10.68 -3.80
N LYS A 96 -2.41 11.43 -2.73
CA LYS A 96 -1.05 11.53 -2.15
C LYS A 96 -0.50 10.16 -1.76
N LEU A 97 -1.33 9.33 -1.11
CA LEU A 97 -0.95 7.97 -0.73
C LEU A 97 -0.64 7.09 -1.94
N GLN A 98 -1.46 7.16 -2.99
CA GLN A 98 -1.25 6.41 -4.23
C GLN A 98 -0.01 6.88 -4.98
N THR A 99 0.24 8.19 -5.05
CA THR A 99 1.47 8.75 -5.64
C THR A 99 2.71 8.23 -4.91
N ILE A 100 2.70 8.22 -3.57
CA ILE A 100 3.83 7.69 -2.77
C ILE A 100 4.04 6.20 -3.07
N ASN A 101 2.97 5.41 -3.15
CA ASN A 101 3.08 3.97 -3.33
C ASN A 101 3.47 3.55 -4.76
N LEU A 102 2.97 4.25 -5.78
CA LEU A 102 3.11 3.86 -7.19
C LEU A 102 4.17 4.65 -7.94
N ARG A 103 4.56 5.84 -7.44
CA ARG A 103 5.55 6.74 -8.07
C ARG A 103 5.27 6.97 -9.56
N PRO A 104 4.19 7.67 -9.92
CA PRO A 104 3.89 8.00 -11.32
C PRO A 104 4.94 8.97 -11.88
N THR A 105 5.78 8.50 -12.80
CA THR A 105 6.77 9.33 -13.50
C THR A 105 6.35 9.72 -14.91
N THR A 106 5.18 9.27 -15.37
CA THR A 106 4.65 9.63 -16.68
C THR A 106 3.29 10.33 -16.52
N PRO A 107 2.95 11.29 -17.40
CA PRO A 107 1.65 11.95 -17.37
C PRO A 107 0.48 10.96 -17.38
N VAL A 108 0.57 9.91 -18.19
CA VAL A 108 -0.44 8.85 -18.26
C VAL A 108 -0.65 8.17 -16.91
N ALA A 109 0.43 7.89 -16.16
CA ALA A 109 0.32 7.30 -14.83
C ALA A 109 -0.32 8.28 -13.81
N VAL A 110 -0.07 9.58 -13.96
CA VAL A 110 -0.72 10.62 -13.14
C VAL A 110 -2.22 10.66 -13.40
N TYR A 111 -2.65 10.63 -14.66
CA TYR A 111 -4.06 10.57 -15.06
C TYR A 111 -4.81 9.34 -14.50
N VAL A 112 -4.10 8.25 -14.20
CA VAL A 112 -4.69 7.04 -13.58
C VAL A 112 -4.89 7.20 -12.08
N ILE A 113 -4.11 8.06 -11.42
CA ILE A 113 -4.15 8.24 -9.96
C ILE A 113 -5.08 9.39 -9.56
N ILE A 114 -5.06 10.49 -10.32
CA ILE A 114 -5.82 11.70 -10.00
C ILE A 114 -7.20 11.62 -10.66
N GLU A 115 -8.24 11.68 -9.85
CA GLU A 115 -9.62 11.70 -10.33
C GLU A 115 -9.92 13.03 -11.03
N GLU A 116 -10.62 12.97 -12.17
CA GLU A 116 -10.99 14.13 -12.98
C GLU A 116 -9.79 15.05 -13.33
N CYS A 117 -8.61 14.45 -13.50
CA CYS A 117 -7.34 15.17 -13.65
C CYS A 117 -7.40 16.30 -14.70
N GLY A 118 -7.96 16.05 -15.90
CA GLY A 118 -8.06 17.05 -16.96
C GLY A 118 -9.06 18.19 -16.70
N GLN A 119 -9.85 18.12 -15.63
CA GLN A 119 -10.67 19.25 -15.16
C GLN A 119 -9.96 20.06 -14.06
N ARG A 120 -9.04 19.44 -13.33
CA ARG A 120 -8.34 20.02 -12.17
C ARG A 120 -6.98 20.60 -12.52
N PHE A 121 -6.32 20.06 -13.54
CA PHE A 121 -4.96 20.41 -13.94
C PHE A 121 -4.89 20.53 -15.47
N ASP A 122 -4.02 21.43 -15.94
CA ASP A 122 -3.60 21.46 -17.34
C ASP A 122 -2.49 20.44 -17.63
N ASP A 123 -2.22 20.19 -18.91
CA ASP A 123 -1.25 19.18 -19.33
C ASP A 123 0.18 19.53 -18.86
N GLU A 124 0.52 20.82 -18.81
CA GLU A 124 1.79 21.30 -18.26
C GLU A 124 1.94 20.97 -16.77
N GLN A 125 0.93 21.25 -15.95
CA GLN A 125 0.90 20.94 -14.51
C GLN A 125 1.02 19.44 -14.25
N VAL A 126 0.39 18.61 -15.09
CA VAL A 126 0.51 17.15 -15.01
C VAL A 126 1.93 16.69 -15.32
N SER A 127 2.57 17.27 -16.34
CA SER A 127 3.97 16.98 -16.65
C SER A 127 4.89 17.42 -15.52
N GLU A 128 4.72 18.63 -15.00
CA GLU A 128 5.49 19.13 -13.86
C GLU A 128 5.32 18.25 -12.61
N PHE A 129 4.11 17.72 -12.38
CA PHE A 129 3.86 16.83 -11.26
C PHE A 129 4.62 15.51 -11.40
N ALA A 130 4.59 14.90 -12.59
CA ALA A 130 5.31 13.67 -12.89
C ALA A 130 6.83 13.85 -12.72
N GLU A 131 7.37 14.96 -13.22
CA GLU A 131 8.79 15.32 -13.06
C GLU A 131 9.17 15.53 -11.59
N MET A 132 8.34 16.24 -10.81
CA MET A 132 8.56 16.43 -9.39
C MET A 132 8.53 15.10 -8.62
N VAL A 133 7.62 14.20 -8.98
CA VAL A 133 7.58 12.84 -8.39
C VAL A 133 8.86 12.08 -8.70
N GLU A 134 9.36 12.15 -9.94
CA GLU A 134 10.59 11.50 -10.35
C GLU A 134 11.83 12.05 -9.62
N GLU A 135 11.90 13.36 -9.44
CA GLU A 135 12.99 14.05 -8.74
C GLU A 135 13.03 13.69 -7.25
N VAL A 136 11.87 13.67 -6.59
CA VAL A 136 11.80 13.57 -5.13
C VAL A 136 11.75 12.14 -4.64
N LEU A 137 10.94 11.31 -5.28
CA LEU A 137 10.77 9.94 -4.85
C LEU A 137 11.79 9.05 -5.58
N PRO A 138 12.60 8.27 -4.86
CA PRO A 138 13.58 7.39 -5.49
C PRO A 138 12.89 6.28 -6.29
N GLY A 139 13.54 5.86 -7.39
CA GLY A 139 13.05 4.75 -8.21
C GLY A 139 13.15 3.39 -7.50
N PRO A 140 12.48 2.36 -8.04
CA PRO A 140 12.63 0.99 -7.56
C PRO A 140 14.07 0.49 -7.70
N PRO A 141 14.47 -0.56 -6.96
CA PRO A 141 15.80 -1.14 -7.10
C PRO A 141 16.06 -1.62 -8.54
N ALA A 142 17.28 -1.41 -9.04
CA ALA A 142 17.65 -1.70 -10.44
C ALA A 142 17.48 -3.17 -10.87
N ASN A 143 17.36 -4.09 -9.90
CA ASN A 143 17.19 -5.52 -10.14
C ASN A 143 15.71 -5.98 -10.20
N SER A 144 14.76 -5.05 -10.12
CA SER A 144 13.31 -5.33 -10.05
C SER A 144 12.63 -5.26 -11.42
N GLY A 145 13.27 -5.82 -12.46
CA GLY A 145 12.79 -5.79 -13.84
C GLY A 145 12.49 -7.18 -14.39
N ALA A 146 11.55 -7.91 -13.78
CA ALA A 146 10.94 -9.10 -14.39
C ALA A 146 9.66 -9.50 -13.64
N MET A 147 8.58 -8.71 -13.76
CA MET A 147 7.25 -9.29 -13.61
C MET A 147 6.99 -10.12 -14.87
N GLU A 148 7.24 -11.43 -14.76
CA GLU A 148 6.67 -12.44 -15.66
C GLU A 148 5.14 -12.34 -15.51
N VAL A 149 4.49 -11.74 -16.52
CA VAL A 149 3.04 -11.77 -16.63
C VAL A 149 2.67 -13.21 -16.92
N ASP A 150 2.15 -13.90 -15.91
CA ASP A 150 1.49 -15.20 -16.05
C ASP A 150 0.33 -15.02 -17.04
N GLN A 151 0.58 -15.32 -18.32
CA GLN A 151 -0.49 -15.47 -19.29
C GLN A 151 -1.28 -16.72 -18.90
N PRO A 152 -2.62 -16.66 -18.80
CA PRO A 152 -3.40 -17.86 -18.58
C PRO A 152 -3.15 -18.81 -19.76
N SER A 153 -2.58 -19.96 -19.45
CA SER A 153 -2.38 -21.07 -20.40
C SER A 153 -3.72 -21.39 -21.09
N GLN A 154 -3.72 -21.32 -22.42
CA GLN A 154 -4.79 -21.87 -23.25
C GLN A 154 -4.86 -23.40 -23.12
#